data_AF-A0A8K0M2X8-F1
#
_entry.id   AF-A0A8K0M2X8-F1
#
_cell.length_a   1.000
_cell.length_b   1.000
_cell.length_c   1.000
_cell.angle_alpha   90.00
_cell.angle_beta   90.00
_cell.angle_gamma   90.00
#
_symmetry.space_group_name_H-M   'P 1'
#
loop_
_entity.id
_entity.type
_entity.pdbx_description
1 polymer ?
#
loop_
_entity_poly.entity_id
_entity_poly.type
_entity_poly.pdbx_seq_one_letter_code
_entity_poly.pdbx_strand_id
1 'polypeptide(L)'
;MKFTTIALALLTLGSTATAKIHHNCGCNVRGQYHVELSRAACALWGATQPHTWFDGYSCIDKGVGRGIDGQPFENTCQEAWDVNFGGNRNDVRGNCWH
;
A
#
# COMPACT_ATOMS: atom_id res chain seq x y z
N MET A 1 14.63 -18.55 -48.52
CA MET A 1 13.70 -19.18 -47.57
C MET A 1 13.17 -18.11 -46.63
N LYS A 2 11.84 -18.01 -46.55
CA LYS A 2 11.09 -17.10 -45.70
C LYS A 2 11.22 -17.53 -44.23
N PHE A 3 11.35 -16.61 -43.29
CA PHE A 3 10.64 -16.69 -42.01
C PHE A 3 10.33 -15.28 -41.49
N THR A 4 9.04 -14.97 -41.51
CA THR A 4 8.39 -13.82 -40.90
C THR A 4 8.30 -14.06 -39.39
N THR A 5 8.58 -13.05 -38.55
CA THR A 5 7.92 -13.00 -37.23
C THR A 5 7.69 -11.55 -36.81
N ILE A 6 6.44 -11.13 -37.01
CA ILE A 6 5.83 -9.97 -36.37
C ILE A 6 5.55 -10.37 -34.92
N ALA A 7 5.98 -9.58 -33.95
CA ALA A 7 5.48 -9.61 -32.57
C ALA A 7 5.55 -8.18 -32.02
N LEU A 8 4.58 -7.34 -32.35
CA LEU A 8 3.44 -7.01 -31.48
C LEU A 8 3.89 -6.59 -30.07
N ALA A 9 4.46 -5.38 -29.98
CA ALA A 9 4.59 -4.67 -28.71
C ALA A 9 3.18 -4.23 -28.27
N LEU A 10 2.48 -5.13 -27.58
CA LEU A 10 1.32 -4.80 -26.77
C LEU A 10 1.80 -3.89 -25.64
N LEU A 11 1.77 -2.58 -25.88
CA LEU A 11 1.74 -1.56 -24.84
C LEU A 11 0.47 -1.84 -24.03
N THR A 12 0.62 -2.65 -22.98
CA THR A 12 -0.39 -2.81 -21.96
C THR A 12 -0.67 -1.43 -21.42
N LEU A 13 -1.84 -0.91 -21.77
CA LEU A 13 -2.54 0.16 -21.06
C LEU A 13 -2.68 -0.34 -19.62
N GLY A 14 -1.64 -0.13 -18.83
CA GLY A 14 -1.62 -0.41 -17.41
C GLY A 14 -2.81 0.32 -16.83
N SER A 15 -3.75 -0.45 -16.28
CA SER A 15 -4.93 0.03 -15.63
C SER A 15 -4.53 1.20 -14.73
N THR A 16 -4.99 2.41 -15.05
CA THR A 16 -4.83 3.56 -14.17
C THR A 16 -5.68 3.25 -12.95
N ALA A 17 -5.10 2.55 -11.96
CA ALA A 17 -5.65 2.46 -10.63
C ALA A 17 -5.79 3.91 -10.18
N THR A 18 -7.02 4.39 -10.10
CA THR A 18 -7.29 5.73 -9.58
C THR A 18 -6.79 5.72 -8.14
N ALA A 19 -5.70 6.44 -7.88
CA ALA A 19 -5.18 6.64 -6.54
C ALA A 19 -6.33 7.14 -5.66
N LYS A 20 -6.76 6.32 -4.70
CA LYS A 20 -7.78 6.70 -3.74
C LYS A 20 -7.05 7.31 -2.56
N ILE A 21 -7.32 8.59 -2.32
CA ILE A 21 -6.82 9.32 -1.15
C ILE A 21 -7.74 8.98 0.02
N HIS A 22 -7.17 8.43 1.08
CA HIS A 22 -7.84 8.03 2.32
C HIS A 22 -7.31 8.85 3.50
N HIS A 23 -8.05 8.95 4.61
CA HIS A 23 -7.54 9.66 5.80
C HIS A 23 -6.99 8.73 6.86
N ASN A 24 -7.33 7.43 6.78
CA ASN A 24 -6.92 6.42 7.72
C ASN A 24 -6.57 5.16 6.93
N CYS A 25 -5.44 4.55 7.28
CA CYS A 25 -4.98 3.30 6.68
C CYS A 25 -4.38 2.37 7.73
N GLY A 26 -4.55 1.07 7.54
CA GLY A 26 -3.89 0.04 8.33
C GLY A 26 -3.63 -1.20 7.50
N CYS A 27 -3.15 -2.24 8.15
CA CYS A 27 -2.75 -3.48 7.50
C CYS A 27 -3.58 -4.65 8.02
N ASN A 28 -4.00 -5.50 7.09
CA ASN A 28 -4.66 -6.77 7.40
C ASN A 28 -3.71 -7.93 7.09
N VAL A 29 -3.77 -8.98 7.91
CA VAL A 29 -3.14 -10.27 7.67
C VAL A 29 -4.24 -11.32 7.55
N ARG A 30 -4.34 -12.00 6.40
CA ARG A 30 -5.40 -12.99 6.10
C ARG A 30 -6.81 -12.45 6.35
N GLY A 31 -7.03 -11.18 6.00
CA GLY A 31 -8.31 -10.49 6.16
C GLY A 31 -8.63 -9.99 7.57
N GLN A 32 -7.74 -10.20 8.55
CA GLN A 32 -7.90 -9.70 9.92
C GLN A 32 -7.01 -8.48 10.15
N TYR A 33 -7.56 -7.45 10.82
CA TYR A 33 -6.81 -6.24 11.13
C TYR A 33 -5.65 -6.52 12.08
N HIS A 34 -4.47 -5.99 11.78
CA HIS A 34 -3.24 -6.27 12.53
C HIS A 34 -2.56 -4.98 13.01
N VAL A 35 -2.91 -4.53 14.22
CA VAL A 35 -2.51 -3.21 14.77
C VAL A 35 -0.99 -3.00 14.79
N GLU A 36 -0.21 -3.99 15.23
CA GLU A 36 1.26 -3.85 15.28
C GLU A 36 1.89 -3.73 13.89
N LEU A 37 1.26 -4.35 12.87
CA LEU A 37 1.72 -4.22 11.49
C LEU A 37 1.33 -2.84 10.94
N SER A 38 0.12 -2.37 11.25
CA SER A 38 -0.31 -1.00 10.93
C SER A 38 0.63 0.04 11.54
N ARG A 39 1.09 -0.15 12.79
CA ARG A 39 2.08 0.72 13.44
C ARG A 39 3.40 0.73 12.68
N ALA A 40 3.94 -0.45 12.37
CA ALA A 40 5.21 -0.59 11.65
C ALA A 40 5.13 0.03 10.24
N ALA A 41 4.06 -0.26 9.50
CA ALA A 41 3.81 0.32 8.19
C ALA A 41 3.68 1.85 8.26
N CYS A 42 3.01 2.36 9.30
CA CYS A 42 2.89 3.81 9.49
C CYS A 42 4.22 4.48 9.78
N ALA A 43 5.12 3.82 10.52
CA ALA A 43 6.46 4.33 10.77
C ALA A 43 7.28 4.43 9.46
N LEU A 44 7.17 3.42 8.59
CA LEU A 44 7.82 3.43 7.27
C LEU A 44 7.22 4.50 6.35
N TRP A 45 5.89 4.58 6.28
CA TRP A 45 5.18 5.57 5.48
C TRP A 45 5.50 7.01 5.92
N GLY A 46 5.36 7.27 7.23
CA GLY A 46 5.59 8.58 7.85
C GLY A 46 7.03 9.07 7.72
N ALA A 47 8.01 8.20 7.43
CA ALA A 47 9.39 8.61 7.18
C ALA A 47 9.53 9.57 5.98
N THR A 48 8.59 9.54 5.03
CA THR A 48 8.56 10.43 3.86
C THR A 48 7.30 11.30 3.80
N GLN A 49 6.35 11.10 4.71
CA GLN A 49 5.07 11.80 4.76
C GLN A 49 4.96 12.57 6.08
N PRO A 50 5.38 13.85 6.13
CA PRO A 50 5.66 14.58 7.37
C PRO A 50 4.44 14.87 8.23
N HIS A 51 3.24 14.70 7.68
CA HIS A 51 1.99 14.91 8.41
C HIS A 51 1.23 13.63 8.69
N THR A 52 1.81 12.47 8.40
CA THR A 52 1.24 11.20 8.74
C THR A 52 1.73 10.76 10.12
N TRP A 53 0.84 10.24 10.97
CA TRP A 53 1.21 9.64 12.26
C TRP A 53 0.30 8.45 12.61
N PHE A 54 0.76 7.62 13.55
CA PHE A 54 -0.03 6.50 14.05
C PHE A 54 -0.90 6.95 15.23
N ASP A 55 -2.22 6.74 15.18
CA ASP A 55 -3.16 7.20 16.21
C ASP A 55 -3.43 6.18 17.33
N GLY A 56 -2.71 5.05 17.32
CA GLY A 56 -2.92 3.93 18.23
C GLY A 56 -3.72 2.78 17.60
N TYR A 57 -4.37 3.01 16.47
CA TYR A 57 -5.08 1.99 15.70
C TYR A 57 -4.62 1.98 14.25
N SER A 58 -4.61 3.14 13.60
CA SER A 58 -4.36 3.34 12.18
C SER A 58 -3.32 4.42 11.91
N CYS A 59 -2.74 4.37 10.72
CA CYS A 59 -1.95 5.45 10.17
C CYS A 59 -2.88 6.53 9.62
N ILE A 60 -2.71 7.77 10.05
CA ILE A 60 -3.63 8.85 9.71
C ILE A 60 -2.91 10.04 9.09
N ASP A 61 -3.55 10.62 8.09
CA ASP A 61 -3.13 11.87 7.46
C ASP A 61 -4.37 12.74 7.22
N LYS A 62 -4.65 13.61 8.19
CA LYS A 62 -5.87 14.42 8.26
C LYS A 62 -5.56 15.89 7.97
N GLY A 63 -6.21 16.44 6.95
CA GLY A 63 -6.16 17.87 6.65
C GLY A 63 -6.73 18.19 5.27
N VAL A 64 -6.98 19.48 5.01
CA VAL A 64 -7.53 19.94 3.73
C VAL A 64 -6.52 19.65 2.62
N GLY A 65 -6.95 18.89 1.59
CA GLY A 65 -6.09 18.47 0.49
C GLY A 65 -5.06 17.40 0.83
N ARG A 66 -5.19 16.76 2.01
CA ARG A 66 -4.28 15.73 2.50
C ARG A 66 -4.90 14.33 2.48
N GLY A 67 -4.05 13.32 2.63
CA GLY A 67 -4.44 11.93 2.82
C GLY A 67 -3.34 10.94 2.42
N ILE A 68 -3.67 9.67 2.55
CA ILE A 68 -2.83 8.52 2.30
C ILE A 68 -3.33 7.85 1.02
N ASP A 69 -2.45 7.68 0.04
CA ASP A 69 -2.78 6.89 -1.15
C ASP A 69 -2.83 5.41 -0.77
N GLY A 70 -4.00 4.79 -0.97
CA GLY A 70 -4.26 3.43 -0.51
C GLY A 70 -3.40 2.37 -1.17
N GLN A 71 -3.08 2.52 -2.46
CA GLN A 71 -2.29 1.51 -3.18
C GLN A 71 -0.81 1.51 -2.77
N PRO A 72 -0.12 2.68 -2.71
CA PRO A 72 1.20 2.77 -2.10
C PRO A 72 1.22 2.31 -0.65
N PHE A 73 0.21 2.64 0.16
CA PHE A 73 0.17 2.19 1.55
C PHE A 73 0.05 0.66 1.68
N GLU A 74 -0.70 -0.01 0.80
CA GLU A 74 -0.71 -1.48 0.74
C GLU A 74 0.70 -2.05 0.51
N ASN A 75 1.48 -1.46 -0.40
CA ASN A 75 2.86 -1.89 -0.62
C ASN A 75 3.72 -1.69 0.64
N THR A 76 3.50 -0.60 1.38
CA THR A 76 4.17 -0.34 2.66
C THR A 76 3.77 -1.34 3.75
N CYS A 77 2.51 -1.80 3.80
CA CYS A 77 2.09 -2.87 4.70
C CYS A 77 2.88 -4.16 4.44
N GLN A 78 3.04 -4.51 3.17
CA GLN A 78 3.78 -5.69 2.78
C GLN A 78 5.29 -5.56 3.04
N GLU A 79 5.86 -4.38 2.83
CA GLU A 79 7.26 -4.09 3.19
C GLU A 79 7.49 -4.19 4.70
N ALA A 80 6.60 -3.59 5.51
CA ALA A 80 6.66 -3.70 6.97
C ALA A 80 6.59 -5.16 7.44
N TRP A 81 5.81 -6.00 6.76
CA TRP A 81 5.69 -7.42 7.07
C TRP A 81 7.00 -8.17 6.83
N ASP A 82 7.63 -7.95 5.68
CA ASP A 82 8.90 -8.57 5.31
C ASP A 82 10.02 -8.18 6.29
N VAL A 83 10.02 -6.93 6.77
CA VAL A 83 11.04 -6.41 7.69
C VAL A 83 10.83 -6.89 9.13
N ASN A 84 9.60 -6.92 9.63
CA ASN A 84 9.34 -7.00 11.08
C ASN A 84 8.73 -8.31 11.58
N PHE A 85 8.05 -9.08 10.73
CA PHE A 85 7.24 -10.21 11.20
C PHE A 85 7.60 -11.53 10.52
N GLY A 86 7.91 -11.50 9.22
CA GLY A 86 8.21 -12.69 8.43
C GLY A 86 6.97 -13.54 8.13
N GLY A 87 6.86 -14.03 6.89
CA GLY A 87 5.74 -14.87 6.44
C GLY A 87 5.45 -14.70 4.94
N ASN A 88 4.29 -15.19 4.49
CA ASN A 88 3.90 -15.00 3.09
C ASN A 88 3.38 -13.57 2.87
N ARG A 89 4.13 -12.75 2.13
CA ARG A 89 3.74 -11.38 1.75
C ARG A 89 2.35 -11.29 1.13
N ASN A 90 1.91 -12.34 0.43
CA ASN A 90 0.59 -12.41 -0.19
C ASN A 90 -0.57 -12.48 0.81
N ASP A 91 -0.30 -12.75 2.09
CA ASP A 91 -1.31 -12.74 3.16
C ASP A 91 -1.62 -11.31 3.63
N VAL A 92 -0.84 -10.32 3.20
CA VAL A 92 -0.90 -8.93 3.70
C VAL A 92 -1.59 -8.01 2.69
N ARG A 93 -2.54 -7.20 3.16
CA ARG A 93 -3.23 -6.18 2.36
C ARG A 93 -3.35 -4.87 3.13
N GLY A 94 -3.36 -3.76 2.39
CA GLY A 94 -3.73 -2.46 2.93
C GLY A 94 -5.24 -2.42 3.17
N ASN A 95 -5.65 -1.70 4.21
CA ASN A 95 -7.04 -1.42 4.52
C ASN A 95 -7.16 0.08 4.80
N CYS A 96 -7.75 0.83 3.86
CA CYS A 96 -7.81 2.28 3.92
C CYS A 96 -9.25 2.79 3.80
N TRP A 97 -9.58 3.81 4.59
CA TRP A 97 -10.92 4.40 4.69
C TRP A 97 -10.87 5.91 4.93
N HIS A 98 -12.01 6.57 4.73
CA HIS A 98 -12.17 8.01 4.94
C HIS A 98 -12.44 8.33 6.42
#